data_AF-A0A844EP20-F1
#
_entry.id   AF-A0A844EP20-F1
#
_cell.length_a   1.000
_cell.length_b   1.000
_cell.length_c   1.000
_cell.angle_alpha   90.00
_cell.angle_beta   90.00
_cell.angle_gamma   90.00
#
_symmetry.space_group_name_H-M   'P 1'
#
loop_
_entity.id
_entity.type
_entity.pdbx_description
1 polymer ?
#
loop_
_entity_poly.entity_id
_entity_poly.type
_entity_poly.pdbx_seq_one_letter_code
_entity_poly.pdbx_strand_id
1 'polypeptide(L)'
;DNLAWVSENQTGNHQLIPVEKLDALAAIDKYKDQVKYVIMSWSPDKDPIDVAVLNAIRKADNDLELIVIGEKNGATNSKELWQQAHFIKTDAARKLNDHHQPFDLIKDQVYLVD
;
A
#
# COMPACT_ATOMS: atom_id res chain seq x y z
N ASP A 1 1.08 -1.20 -11.24
CA ASP A 1 -0.18 -1.87 -11.62
C ASP A 1 -0.09 -2.45 -13.04
N ASN A 2 -0.80 -3.54 -13.36
CA ASN A 2 -0.75 -4.18 -14.69
C ASN A 2 -1.79 -3.63 -15.69
N LEU A 3 -2.64 -2.69 -15.24
CA LEU A 3 -3.74 -2.04 -15.96
C LEU A 3 -4.85 -2.99 -16.46
N ALA A 4 -4.95 -4.21 -15.92
CA ALA A 4 -5.97 -5.17 -16.34
C ALA A 4 -7.41 -4.70 -16.06
N TRP A 5 -7.59 -3.82 -15.07
CA TRP A 5 -8.89 -3.28 -14.66
C TRP A 5 -9.38 -2.11 -15.54
N VAL A 6 -8.57 -1.60 -16.46
CA VAL A 6 -8.90 -0.40 -17.24
C VAL A 6 -10.18 -0.59 -18.08
N SER A 7 -10.43 -1.81 -18.56
CA SER A 7 -11.65 -2.15 -19.30
C SER A 7 -12.87 -2.44 -18.41
N GLU A 8 -12.68 -2.62 -17.10
CA GLU A 8 -13.71 -3.13 -16.19
C GLU A 8 -14.65 -2.04 -15.66
N ASN A 9 -14.26 -0.75 -15.72
CA ASN A 9 -15.07 0.34 -15.16
C ASN A 9 -14.79 1.71 -15.80
N GLN A 10 -15.62 2.69 -15.43
CA GLN A 10 -15.50 4.07 -15.91
C GLN A 10 -14.24 4.78 -15.39
N THR A 11 -13.73 4.41 -14.21
CA THR A 11 -12.48 4.95 -13.67
C THR A 11 -11.27 4.57 -14.54
N GLY A 12 -11.30 3.38 -15.16
CA GLY A 12 -10.30 2.93 -16.11
C GLY A 12 -10.36 3.72 -17.41
N ASN A 13 -11.57 3.91 -17.94
CA ASN A 13 -11.84 4.69 -19.15
C ASN A 13 -11.54 6.19 -19.00
N HIS A 14 -11.69 6.72 -17.79
CA HIS A 14 -11.51 8.14 -17.46
C HIS A 14 -10.65 8.29 -16.20
N GLN A 15 -9.35 8.05 -16.33
CA GLN A 15 -8.41 8.18 -15.22
C GLN A 15 -8.34 9.63 -14.74
N LEU A 16 -8.47 9.86 -13.42
CA LEU A 16 -8.31 11.18 -12.82
C LEU A 16 -6.89 11.73 -12.99
N ILE A 17 -5.90 10.84 -12.88
CA ILE A 17 -4.49 11.07 -13.19
C ILE A 17 -3.97 9.92 -14.05
N PRO A 18 -2.99 10.13 -14.94
CA PRO A 18 -2.41 9.04 -15.72
C PRO A 18 -1.81 7.96 -14.82
N VAL A 19 -2.23 6.71 -15.01
CA VAL A 19 -1.69 5.55 -14.31
C VAL A 19 -0.59 4.91 -15.16
N GLU A 20 0.62 4.86 -14.62
CA GLU A 20 1.75 4.21 -15.28
C GLU A 20 1.80 2.70 -14.95
N LYS A 21 1.98 1.88 -15.99
CA LYS A 21 2.14 0.43 -15.82
C LYS A 21 3.56 0.10 -15.31
N LEU A 22 3.71 -0.02 -14.00
CA LEU A 22 4.96 -0.39 -13.33
C LEU A 22 4.75 -1.52 -12.33
N ASP A 23 5.76 -2.37 -12.14
CA ASP A 23 5.83 -3.23 -10.96
C ASP A 23 6.10 -2.38 -9.69
N ALA A 24 5.80 -2.94 -8.53
CA ALA A 24 5.87 -2.20 -7.27
C ALA A 24 7.29 -1.71 -6.93
N LEU A 25 8.30 -2.54 -7.20
CA LEU A 25 9.69 -2.21 -6.86
C LEU A 25 10.28 -1.18 -7.84
N ALA A 26 9.98 -1.29 -9.13
CA ALA A 26 10.36 -0.28 -10.10
C ALA A 26 9.67 1.07 -9.85
N ALA A 27 8.41 1.05 -9.39
CA ALA A 27 7.72 2.28 -8.99
C ALA A 27 8.42 2.96 -7.80
N ILE A 28 8.78 2.19 -6.76
CA ILE A 28 9.55 2.72 -5.63
C ILE A 28 10.90 3.25 -6.10
N ASP A 29 11.66 2.49 -6.89
CA ASP A 29 12.98 2.94 -7.35
C ASP A 29 12.90 4.24 -8.17
N LYS A 30 11.88 4.37 -9.03
CA LYS A 30 11.67 5.56 -9.87
C LYS A 30 11.22 6.79 -9.09
N TYR A 31 10.37 6.61 -8.07
CA TYR A 31 9.66 7.71 -7.42
C TYR A 31 10.08 7.99 -5.98
N LYS A 32 10.87 7.13 -5.33
CA LYS A 32 11.26 7.26 -3.91
C LYS A 32 11.76 8.66 -3.55
N ASP A 33 12.58 9.28 -4.39
CA ASP A 33 13.17 10.60 -4.12
C ASP A 33 12.21 11.78 -4.36
N GLN A 34 11.03 11.54 -4.92
CA GLN A 34 10.04 12.55 -5.28
C GLN A 34 8.86 12.60 -4.32
N VAL A 35 8.73 11.61 -3.44
CA VAL A 35 7.58 11.44 -2.56
C VAL A 35 8.02 11.20 -1.11
N LYS A 36 7.11 11.48 -0.17
CA LYS A 36 7.30 11.14 1.24
C LYS A 36 6.52 9.90 1.67
N TYR A 37 5.54 9.50 0.85
CA TYR A 37 4.59 8.46 1.19
C TYR A 37 4.41 7.51 0.02
N VAL A 38 4.40 6.21 0.33
CA VAL A 38 3.91 5.16 -0.56
C VAL A 38 2.63 4.60 0.06
N ILE A 39 1.58 4.43 -0.76
CA ILE A 39 0.34 3.78 -0.33
C ILE A 39 0.27 2.41 -0.97
N MET A 40 0.13 1.36 -0.15
CA MET A 40 -0.10 -0.01 -0.58
C MET A 40 -1.47 -0.46 -0.08
N SER A 41 -2.38 -0.73 -1.01
CA SER A 41 -3.74 -1.21 -0.70
C SER A 41 -3.88 -2.66 -1.14
N TRP A 42 -4.21 -3.54 -0.18
CA TRP A 42 -4.58 -4.92 -0.41
C TRP A 42 -3.59 -5.69 -1.30
N SER A 43 -2.31 -5.73 -0.90
CA SER A 43 -1.36 -6.65 -1.52
C SER A 43 -1.89 -8.09 -1.41
N PRO A 44 -1.66 -8.97 -2.41
CA PRO A 44 -2.12 -10.35 -2.33
C PRO A 44 -1.57 -11.06 -1.09
N ASP A 45 -2.40 -11.83 -0.40
CA ASP A 45 -2.07 -12.52 0.87
C ASP A 45 -0.95 -13.57 0.74
N LYS A 46 -0.79 -14.14 -0.46
CA LYS A 46 0.15 -15.21 -0.78
C LYS A 46 1.35 -14.76 -1.61
N ASP A 47 1.46 -13.47 -1.87
CA ASP A 47 2.57 -12.88 -2.62
C ASP A 47 3.48 -12.09 -1.66
N PRO A 48 4.77 -12.46 -1.51
CA PRO A 48 5.69 -11.75 -0.64
C PRO A 48 6.13 -10.38 -1.19
N ILE A 49 5.53 -9.90 -2.28
CA ILE A 49 5.82 -8.57 -2.84
C ILE A 49 5.68 -7.45 -1.81
N ASP A 50 4.77 -7.56 -0.85
CA ASP A 50 4.61 -6.55 0.19
C ASP A 50 5.78 -6.48 1.17
N VAL A 51 6.40 -7.61 1.50
CA VAL A 51 7.65 -7.66 2.27
C VAL A 51 8.80 -7.05 1.46
N ALA A 52 8.84 -7.31 0.15
CA ALA A 52 9.84 -6.68 -0.72
C ALA A 52 9.66 -5.15 -0.79
N VAL A 53 8.41 -4.67 -0.85
CA VAL A 53 8.06 -3.25 -0.76
C VAL A 53 8.50 -2.68 0.58
N LEU A 54 8.13 -3.28 1.71
CA LEU A 54 8.54 -2.84 3.05
C LEU A 54 10.06 -2.68 3.14
N ASN A 55 10.81 -3.67 2.66
CA ASN A 55 12.27 -3.63 2.65
C ASN A 55 12.84 -2.57 1.70
N ALA A 56 12.17 -2.27 0.59
CA ALA A 56 12.59 -1.21 -0.32
C ALA A 56 12.40 0.18 0.30
N ILE A 57 11.29 0.39 1.03
CA ILE A 57 11.03 1.61 1.78
C ILE A 57 12.11 1.81 2.86
N ARG A 58 12.39 0.79 3.66
CA ARG A 58 13.44 0.82 4.72
C ARG A 58 14.86 1.09 4.21
N LYS A 59 15.13 0.74 2.95
CA LYS A 59 16.43 0.94 2.30
C LYS A 59 16.55 2.29 1.61
N ALA A 60 15.47 3.03 1.46
CA ALA A 60 15.52 4.33 0.83
C ALA A 60 16.30 5.31 1.74
N ASP A 61 17.18 6.13 1.16
CA ASP A 61 18.02 7.07 1.90
C ASP A 61 17.23 8.29 2.41
N ASN A 62 15.93 8.36 2.12
CA ASN A 62 15.01 9.41 2.55
C ASN A 62 13.99 8.90 3.59
N ASP A 63 13.32 9.82 4.27
CA ASP A 63 12.24 9.54 5.23
C ASP A 63 10.95 9.10 4.51
N LEU A 64 11.03 8.03 3.71
CA LEU A 64 9.92 7.47 2.98
C LEU A 64 9.07 6.61 3.92
N GLU A 65 7.77 6.90 4.00
CA GLU A 65 6.85 6.19 4.89
C GLU A 65 5.85 5.35 4.09
N LEU A 66 5.57 4.15 4.60
CA LEU A 66 4.60 3.24 3.99
C LEU A 66 3.26 3.35 4.71
N ILE A 67 2.22 3.67 3.94
CA ILE A 67 0.82 3.58 4.37
C ILE A 67 0.28 2.26 3.83
N VAL A 68 -0.12 1.36 4.73
CA VAL A 68 -0.73 0.08 4.38
C VAL A 68 -2.23 0.15 4.64
N ILE A 69 -3.03 -0.13 3.62
CA ILE A 69 -4.47 -0.37 3.76
C ILE A 69 -4.67 -1.87 3.67
N GLY A 70 -5.14 -2.50 4.74
CA GLY A 70 -5.35 -3.94 4.79
C GLY A 70 -5.91 -4.45 6.11
N GLU A 71 -6.23 -5.74 6.17
CA GLU A 71 -6.70 -6.44 7.36
C GLU A 71 -5.54 -7.20 8.00
N LYS A 72 -5.07 -6.73 9.16
CA LYS A 72 -3.95 -7.35 9.87
C LYS A 72 -4.23 -8.81 10.20
N ASN A 73 -3.37 -9.71 9.68
CA ASN A 73 -3.50 -11.16 9.79
C ASN A 73 -4.82 -11.73 9.23
N GLY A 74 -5.44 -11.02 8.28
CA GLY A 74 -6.70 -11.38 7.65
C GLY A 74 -6.54 -11.76 6.18
N ALA A 75 -7.47 -11.28 5.35
CA ALA A 75 -7.57 -11.62 3.93
C ALA A 75 -6.63 -10.82 3.01
N THR A 76 -5.96 -9.78 3.51
CA THR A 76 -5.08 -8.93 2.72
C THR A 76 -3.68 -8.89 3.28
N ASN A 77 -2.71 -8.70 2.38
CA ASN A 77 -1.28 -8.69 2.67
C ASN A 77 -0.79 -10.03 3.25
N SER A 78 0.49 -10.29 3.11
CA SER A 78 1.11 -11.48 3.63
C SER A 78 1.18 -11.43 5.16
N LYS A 79 1.06 -12.60 5.79
CA LYS A 79 1.31 -12.75 7.23
C LYS A 79 2.72 -12.28 7.62
N GLU A 80 3.66 -12.45 6.71
CA GLU A 80 5.05 -12.07 6.93
C GLU A 80 5.23 -10.55 6.98
N LEU A 81 4.53 -9.78 6.12
CA LEU A 81 4.46 -8.33 6.26
C LEU A 81 3.98 -7.95 7.67
N TRP A 82 2.87 -8.52 8.13
CA TRP A 82 2.28 -8.19 9.43
C TRP A 82 3.16 -8.55 10.63
N GLN A 83 4.05 -9.53 10.48
CA GLN A 83 5.05 -9.91 11.49
C GLN A 83 6.25 -8.95 11.50
N GLN A 84 6.64 -8.41 10.35
CA GLN A 84 7.80 -7.52 10.20
C GLN A 84 7.46 -6.03 10.33
N ALA A 85 6.20 -5.66 10.14
CA ALA A 85 5.73 -4.28 10.17
C ALA A 85 5.85 -3.69 11.58
N HIS A 86 6.60 -2.59 11.70
CA HIS A 86 6.62 -1.77 12.90
C HIS A 86 5.65 -0.60 12.70
N PHE A 87 4.62 -0.52 13.54
CA PHE A 87 3.58 0.49 13.42
C PHE A 87 4.06 1.82 13.98
N ILE A 88 4.13 2.83 13.11
CA ILE A 88 4.53 4.19 13.46
C ILE A 88 3.32 5.12 13.42
N LYS A 89 3.44 6.29 14.06
CA LYS A 89 2.43 7.37 14.00
C LYS A 89 0.99 6.88 14.24
N THR A 90 0.80 6.04 15.25
CA THR A 90 -0.48 5.36 15.54
C THR A 90 -1.65 6.32 15.75
N ASP A 91 -1.41 7.53 16.26
CA ASP A 91 -2.45 8.56 16.38
C ASP A 91 -2.86 9.18 15.04
N ALA A 92 -1.94 9.29 14.08
CA ALA A 92 -2.28 9.70 12.72
C ALA A 92 -3.07 8.59 12.01
N ALA A 93 -2.62 7.33 12.15
CA ALA A 93 -3.35 6.17 11.64
C ALA A 93 -4.78 6.10 12.23
N ARG A 94 -4.95 6.39 13.53
CA ARG A 94 -6.28 6.45 14.16
C ARG A 94 -7.19 7.48 13.49
N LYS A 95 -6.70 8.71 13.29
CA LYS A 95 -7.47 9.77 12.61
C LYS A 95 -7.84 9.39 11.17
N LEU A 96 -6.97 8.68 10.46
CA LEU A 96 -7.30 8.16 9.13
C LEU A 96 -8.40 7.10 9.21
N ASN A 97 -8.33 6.19 10.19
CA ASN A 97 -9.35 5.17 10.41
C ASN A 97 -10.71 5.73 10.88
N ASP A 98 -10.76 6.92 11.49
CA ASP A 98 -12.03 7.59 11.80
C ASP A 98 -12.82 7.96 10.52
N HIS A 99 -12.13 8.05 9.37
CA HIS A 99 -12.72 8.37 8.07
C HIS A 99 -12.69 7.19 7.07
N HIS A 100 -11.82 6.21 7.28
CA HIS A 100 -11.77 4.99 6.45
C HIS A 100 -12.99 4.11 6.75
N GLN A 101 -13.62 3.59 5.71
CA GLN A 101 -14.71 2.62 5.84
C GLN A 101 -14.23 1.28 5.31
N PRO A 102 -14.37 0.20 6.11
CA PRO A 102 -13.99 -1.12 5.64
C PRO A 102 -14.79 -1.54 4.41
N PHE A 103 -14.15 -2.30 3.50
CA PHE A 103 -14.82 -2.77 2.29
C PHE A 103 -15.44 -4.16 2.47
N ASP A 104 -16.76 -4.23 2.30
CA ASP A 104 -17.57 -5.46 2.38
C ASP A 104 -17.37 -6.20 3.72
N LEU A 105 -16.85 -7.44 3.68
CA LEU A 105 -16.59 -8.27 4.86
C LEU A 105 -15.16 -8.11 5.41
N ILE A 106 -14.30 -7.38 4.71
CA ILE A 106 -12.89 -7.23 5.08
C ILE A 106 -12.79 -6.10 6.10
N LYS A 107 -12.20 -6.37 7.28
CA LYS A 107 -12.01 -5.37 8.33
C LYS A 107 -10.70 -4.61 8.13
N ASP A 108 -10.51 -4.08 6.92
CA ASP A 108 -9.30 -3.37 6.60
C ASP A 108 -9.22 -2.02 7.33
N GLN A 109 -7.99 -1.65 7.66
CA GLN A 109 -7.64 -0.43 8.36
C GLN A 109 -6.43 0.21 7.69
N VAL A 110 -6.24 1.49 7.96
CA VAL A 110 -5.07 2.24 7.56
C VAL A 110 -3.99 2.12 8.64
N TYR A 111 -2.79 1.70 8.26
CA TYR A 111 -1.61 1.63 9.11
C TYR A 111 -0.49 2.47 8.51
N LEU A 112 0.30 3.14 9.35
CA LEU A 112 1.58 3.71 8.96
C LEU A 112 2.67 2.78 9.48
N VAL A 113 3.61 2.41 8.63
CA VAL A 113 4.70 1.47 8.95
C VAL A 113 6.04 2.01 8.41
N ASP A 114 7.12 1.67 9.12
CA ASP A 114 8.51 1.95 8.69
C ASP A 114 9.16 0.80 7.93
#